data_AF-A8XAQ4-F1
#
_entry.id   AF-A8XAQ4-F1
#
_cell.length_a   1.000
_cell.length_b   1.000
_cell.length_c   1.000
_cell.angle_alpha   90.00
_cell.angle_beta   90.00
_cell.angle_gamma   90.00
#
_symmetry.space_group_name_H-M   'P 1'
#
loop_
_entity.id
_entity.type
_entity.pdbx_description
1 polymer ?
#
loop_
_entity_poly.entity_id
_entity_poly.type
_entity_poly.pdbx_seq_one_letter_code
_entity_poly.pdbx_strand_id
1 'polypeptide(L)'
;MIGGVDENEKGIGAVYDLPAVLRSILKQESRDSLTHLDLSPEATVFRNQGHTEHFADGWAREIGQMLPSLKSLSLRHRITTSKDFQDICSFFPNLENLDLAYTAIESLTGISQLTKLRTLRIGGLQFEKSRCLLDIFDIENLENLSFAKTSVFGDSVGTIETYLRSRRPFPNLRHLDLCYSSVEDEAIRKLVEAHPTLESLSITASVSLQYPGLSVFHPATLQAATEALKFYSAENNAPMVGAMLGNICGVLDTRDRLPVEALEDCLKQVVSSLESFCFLKIVMMLGSKCCEKLLKMAPLNTYNQEDLVRLVNFIITSISPRVKLIDSHYLADKATCPLWNVLNNREVLLNTPYIDLNQICRLNISMLEKISDQRGFITSPCYITIFDIIKDRINTNLEMFQSVQKRIIVNHISQTRNYLVVWELQEDIGAADRLIQFIDINF
;
A
#
# COMPACT_ATOMS: atom_id res chain seq x y z
N MET A 1 -15.99 -16.25 30.44
CA MET A 1 -15.91 -14.87 30.96
C MET A 1 -14.57 -14.31 30.52
N ILE A 2 -14.54 -13.74 29.32
CA ILE A 2 -13.40 -13.04 28.75
C ILE A 2 -13.76 -11.57 28.91
N GLY A 3 -12.90 -10.83 29.61
CA GLY A 3 -13.14 -9.45 30.02
C GLY A 3 -13.43 -8.56 28.82
N GLY A 4 -14.37 -7.63 29.03
CA GLY A 4 -14.70 -6.59 28.06
C GLY A 4 -13.44 -5.86 27.64
N VAL A 5 -13.24 -5.78 26.33
CA VAL A 5 -12.32 -4.80 25.74
C VAL A 5 -12.99 -3.45 25.97
N ASP A 6 -12.34 -2.61 26.76
CA ASP A 6 -12.82 -1.28 27.14
C ASP A 6 -13.30 -0.49 25.92
N GLU A 7 -14.48 0.10 26.07
CA GLU A 7 -15.08 1.04 25.13
C GLU A 7 -14.18 2.29 25.02
N ASN A 8 -13.78 2.65 23.80
CA ASN A 8 -13.35 4.01 23.44
C ASN A 8 -12.41 4.69 24.46
N GLU A 9 -11.16 4.24 24.59
CA GLU A 9 -10.13 5.09 25.20
C GLU A 9 -9.92 6.33 24.29
N LYS A 10 -10.69 7.38 24.55
CA LYS A 10 -10.51 8.75 24.06
C LYS A 10 -9.30 9.40 24.76
N GLY A 11 -8.19 8.67 24.90
CA GLY A 11 -6.96 9.17 25.49
C GLY A 11 -6.19 9.99 24.45
N ILE A 12 -6.08 11.29 24.67
CA ILE A 12 -5.19 12.15 23.86
C ILE A 12 -3.76 11.72 24.18
N GLY A 13 -3.08 11.08 23.22
CA GLY A 13 -1.70 10.64 23.37
C GLY A 13 -0.72 11.78 23.07
N ALA A 14 -0.65 12.19 21.81
CA ALA A 14 0.23 13.26 21.33
C ALA A 14 -0.55 14.24 20.44
N VAL A 15 -0.22 15.53 20.54
CA VAL A 15 -0.80 16.59 19.70
C VAL A 15 0.29 17.15 18.79
N TYR A 16 0.04 17.17 17.49
CA TYR A 16 0.97 17.65 16.47
C TYR A 16 0.50 18.99 15.88
N ASP A 17 1.41 19.97 15.85
CA ASP A 17 1.23 21.19 15.06
C ASP A 17 1.57 20.91 13.59
N LEU A 18 0.63 20.24 12.92
CA LEU A 18 0.76 19.90 11.51
C LEU A 18 0.99 21.14 10.61
N PRO A 19 0.31 22.29 10.81
CA PRO A 19 0.61 23.50 10.06
C PRO A 19 2.08 23.95 10.18
N ALA A 20 2.68 23.92 11.37
CA ALA A 20 4.10 24.24 11.54
C ALA A 20 5.02 23.25 10.82
N VAL A 21 4.72 21.95 10.90
CA VAL A 21 5.47 20.91 10.19
C VAL A 21 5.43 21.15 8.68
N LEU A 22 4.24 21.35 8.10
CA LEU A 22 4.09 21.62 6.67
C LEU A 22 4.81 22.90 6.24
N ARG A 23 4.78 23.96 7.07
CA ARG A 23 5.53 25.19 6.80
C ARG A 23 7.04 24.94 6.75
N SER A 24 7.55 24.04 7.58
CA SER A 24 8.99 23.74 7.62
C SER A 24 9.48 22.92 6.42
N ILE A 25 8.63 22.07 5.84
CA ILE A 25 9.02 21.15 4.75
C ILE A 25 8.60 21.64 3.35
N LEU A 26 7.52 22.43 3.25
CA LEU A 26 7.01 22.90 1.97
C LEU A 26 7.53 24.30 1.65
N LYS A 27 8.09 24.45 0.45
CA LYS A 27 8.40 25.74 -0.18
C LYS A 27 7.12 26.36 -0.74
N GLN A 28 7.13 27.67 -1.02
CA GLN A 28 5.95 28.39 -1.52
C GLN A 28 5.38 27.77 -2.81
N GLU A 29 6.23 27.46 -3.79
CA GLU A 29 5.82 26.79 -5.02
C GLU A 29 5.11 25.45 -4.77
N SER A 30 5.59 24.66 -3.81
CA SER A 30 4.95 23.40 -3.43
C SER A 30 3.60 23.64 -2.76
N ARG A 31 3.46 24.67 -1.93
CA ARG A 31 2.17 25.01 -1.29
C ARG A 31 1.12 25.42 -2.32
N ASP A 32 1.54 26.17 -3.34
CA ASP A 32 0.65 26.67 -4.40
C ASP A 32 0.23 25.57 -5.39
N SER A 33 1.03 24.51 -5.54
CA SER A 33 0.82 23.45 -6.55
C SER A 33 0.41 22.08 -5.99
N LEU A 34 0.52 21.87 -4.67
CA LEU A 34 0.19 20.58 -4.05
C LEU A 34 -1.32 20.33 -4.13
N THR A 35 -1.67 19.23 -4.81
CA THR A 35 -3.05 18.85 -5.10
C THR A 35 -3.54 17.68 -4.25
N HIS A 36 -2.63 16.92 -3.63
CA HIS A 36 -2.95 15.71 -2.87
C HIS A 36 -2.22 15.72 -1.53
N LEU A 37 -2.97 15.58 -0.44
CA LEU A 37 -2.45 15.50 0.92
C LEU A 37 -3.06 14.28 1.62
N ASP A 38 -2.23 13.27 1.85
CA ASP A 38 -2.59 12.12 2.67
C ASP A 38 -2.02 12.31 4.06
N LEU A 39 -2.91 12.51 5.04
CA LEU A 39 -2.52 12.61 6.43
C LEU A 39 -2.69 11.28 7.15
N SER A 40 -3.20 10.22 6.52
CA SER A 40 -3.48 8.95 7.18
C SER A 40 -2.24 8.43 7.92
N PRO A 41 -2.40 7.95 9.16
CA PRO A 41 -1.30 7.31 9.88
C PRO A 41 -0.94 5.99 9.22
N GLU A 42 0.26 5.47 9.52
CA GLU A 42 0.69 4.19 8.97
C GLU A 42 -0.30 3.08 9.35
N ALA A 43 -0.69 2.26 8.37
CA ALA A 43 -1.61 1.16 8.57
C ALA A 43 -1.01 0.13 9.54
N THR A 44 -1.38 0.22 10.82
CA THR A 44 -1.04 -0.83 11.80
C THR A 44 -2.12 -1.90 11.73
N VAL A 45 -1.72 -3.12 11.38
CA VAL A 45 -2.59 -4.30 11.15
C VAL A 45 -3.48 -4.68 12.36
N PHE A 46 -3.30 -4.04 13.52
CA PHE A 46 -3.86 -4.48 14.80
C PHE A 46 -4.49 -3.39 15.67
N ARG A 47 -4.75 -2.17 15.15
CA ARG A 47 -5.39 -1.13 15.96
C ARG A 47 -6.86 -0.94 15.56
N ASN A 48 -7.73 -1.26 16.53
CA ASN A 48 -9.19 -1.17 16.48
C ASN A 48 -9.72 0.26 16.64
N GLN A 49 -8.85 1.26 16.78
CA GLN A 49 -9.21 2.63 17.12
C GLN A 49 -8.41 3.60 16.25
N GLY A 50 -8.98 4.78 15.99
CA GLY A 50 -8.23 5.88 15.40
C GLY A 50 -6.95 6.12 16.20
N HIS A 51 -5.89 6.58 15.54
CA HIS A 51 -4.65 6.84 16.26
C HIS A 51 -4.91 7.89 17.35
N THR A 52 -4.37 7.67 18.55
CA THR A 52 -4.44 8.62 19.70
C THR A 52 -3.66 9.91 19.45
N GLU A 53 -3.16 10.08 18.24
CA GLU A 53 -2.44 11.23 17.74
C GLU A 53 -3.43 12.23 17.14
N HIS A 54 -3.48 13.41 17.73
CA HIS A 54 -4.35 14.49 17.30
C HIS A 54 -3.56 15.60 16.61
N PHE A 55 -4.23 16.36 15.76
CA PHE A 55 -3.70 17.64 15.31
C PHE A 55 -4.17 18.75 16.23
N ALA A 56 -3.36 19.81 16.35
CA ALA A 56 -3.73 20.99 17.10
C ALA A 56 -5.02 21.62 16.54
N ASP A 57 -5.84 22.19 17.42
CA ASP A 57 -7.09 22.83 17.05
C ASP A 57 -6.88 23.87 15.94
N GLY A 58 -7.78 23.89 14.96
CA GLY A 58 -7.72 24.86 13.85
C GLY A 58 -6.76 24.47 12.72
N TRP A 59 -6.10 23.31 12.79
CA TRP A 59 -5.21 22.82 11.74
C TRP A 59 -5.88 22.85 10.36
N ALA A 60 -7.15 22.42 10.26
CA ALA A 60 -7.86 22.32 8.99
C ALA A 60 -7.98 23.68 8.30
N ARG A 61 -8.30 24.73 9.07
CA ARG A 61 -8.35 26.10 8.58
C ARG A 61 -7.01 26.58 8.07
N GLU A 62 -5.96 26.42 8.88
CA GLU A 62 -4.62 26.88 8.51
C GLU A 62 -4.10 26.16 7.26
N ILE A 63 -4.31 24.85 7.16
CA ILE A 63 -3.88 24.07 6.00
C ILE A 63 -4.71 24.42 4.76
N GLY A 64 -6.03 24.59 4.88
CA GLY A 64 -6.87 24.99 3.76
C GLY A 64 -6.47 26.34 3.16
N GLN A 65 -6.04 27.28 4.01
CA GLN A 65 -5.45 28.56 3.57
C GLN A 65 -4.04 28.40 2.98
N MET A 66 -3.25 27.47 3.49
CA MET A 66 -1.87 27.22 3.05
C MET A 66 -1.81 26.49 1.71
N LEU A 67 -2.78 25.61 1.41
CA LEU A 67 -2.78 24.72 0.24
C LEU A 67 -4.03 24.98 -0.64
N PRO A 68 -4.11 26.14 -1.31
CA PRO A 68 -5.32 26.56 -2.03
C PRO A 68 -5.68 25.65 -3.22
N SER A 69 -4.70 24.92 -3.75
CA SER A 69 -4.85 24.01 -4.90
C SER A 69 -5.22 22.58 -4.49
N LEU A 70 -5.47 22.31 -3.21
CA LEU A 70 -5.74 20.96 -2.73
C LEU A 70 -7.06 20.42 -3.31
N LYS A 71 -6.96 19.25 -3.95
CA LYS A 71 -8.07 18.52 -4.59
C LYS A 71 -8.36 17.18 -3.93
N SER A 72 -7.39 16.62 -3.21
CA SER A 72 -7.55 15.34 -2.52
C SER A 72 -7.02 15.45 -1.09
N LEU A 73 -7.87 15.09 -0.13
CA LEU A 73 -7.53 15.03 1.29
C LEU A 73 -7.91 13.66 1.84
N SER A 74 -6.95 12.97 2.46
CA SER A 74 -7.21 11.73 3.21
C SER A 74 -6.91 11.92 4.69
N LEU A 75 -7.89 11.60 5.52
CA LEU A 75 -7.82 11.62 6.98
C LEU A 75 -8.06 10.24 7.59
N ARG A 76 -7.94 9.19 6.77
CA ARG A 76 -8.28 7.84 7.19
C ARG A 76 -7.63 7.48 8.53
N HIS A 77 -8.38 6.84 9.41
CA HIS A 77 -7.94 6.45 10.77
C HIS A 77 -7.48 7.61 11.68
N ARG A 78 -7.77 8.88 11.32
CA ARG A 78 -7.56 10.02 12.22
C ARG A 78 -8.84 10.45 12.89
N ILE A 79 -8.81 10.52 14.22
CA ILE A 79 -9.92 11.10 14.98
C ILE A 79 -10.08 12.55 14.53
N THR A 80 -11.22 12.85 13.92
CA THR A 80 -11.54 14.17 13.38
C THR A 80 -12.72 14.73 14.15
N THR A 81 -12.53 15.89 14.78
CA THR A 81 -13.62 16.51 15.56
C THR A 81 -14.68 17.09 14.62
N SER A 82 -15.90 17.32 15.12
CA SER A 82 -16.92 18.02 14.35
C SER A 82 -16.46 19.41 13.91
N LYS A 83 -15.63 20.08 14.71
CA LYS A 83 -15.10 21.41 14.38
C LYS A 83 -14.11 21.33 13.21
N ASP A 84 -13.20 20.37 13.25
CA ASP A 84 -12.27 20.11 12.14
C ASP A 84 -13.02 19.81 10.86
N PHE A 85 -14.06 18.96 10.93
CA PHE A 85 -14.89 18.63 9.77
C PHE A 85 -15.58 19.87 9.17
N GLN A 86 -16.15 20.75 10.00
CA GLN A 86 -16.72 22.01 9.51
C GLN A 86 -15.66 22.90 8.85
N ASP A 87 -14.47 23.01 9.45
CA ASP A 87 -13.38 23.78 8.84
C ASP A 87 -12.90 23.11 7.53
N ILE A 88 -12.93 21.78 7.41
CA ILE A 88 -12.64 21.09 6.14
C ILE A 88 -13.65 21.48 5.06
N CYS A 89 -14.95 21.45 5.39
CA CYS A 89 -16.02 21.84 4.46
C CYS A 89 -15.91 23.30 4.00
N SER A 90 -15.44 24.20 4.86
CA SER A 90 -15.37 25.64 4.55
C SER A 90 -14.04 26.11 3.94
N PHE A 91 -12.92 25.48 4.25
CA PHE A 91 -11.58 25.96 3.86
C PHE A 91 -10.92 25.17 2.73
N PHE A 92 -11.55 24.10 2.24
CA PHE A 92 -11.05 23.32 1.09
C PHE A 92 -12.06 23.27 -0.06
N PRO A 93 -12.42 24.42 -0.67
CA PRO A 93 -13.49 24.51 -1.66
C PRO A 93 -13.19 23.80 -2.99
N ASN A 94 -11.92 23.39 -3.19
CA ASN A 94 -11.45 22.71 -4.39
C ASN A 94 -11.39 21.17 -4.25
N LEU A 95 -11.82 20.60 -3.13
CA LEU A 95 -11.78 19.14 -2.95
C LEU A 95 -12.69 18.43 -3.95
N GLU A 96 -12.06 17.53 -4.69
CA GLU A 96 -12.68 16.56 -5.59
C GLU A 96 -12.72 15.17 -4.93
N ASN A 97 -11.80 14.88 -4.01
CA ASN A 97 -11.68 13.61 -3.32
C ASN A 97 -11.52 13.81 -1.81
N LEU A 98 -12.35 13.13 -1.01
CA LEU A 98 -12.28 13.17 0.44
C LEU A 98 -12.40 11.75 1.03
N ASP A 99 -11.41 11.35 1.81
CA ASP A 99 -11.40 10.08 2.54
C ASP A 99 -11.49 10.32 4.05
N LEU A 100 -12.64 9.95 4.62
CA LEU A 100 -12.99 10.06 6.03
C LEU A 100 -13.09 8.69 6.70
N ALA A 101 -12.61 7.62 6.05
CA ALA A 101 -12.77 6.28 6.59
C ALA A 101 -12.15 6.16 7.98
N TYR A 102 -12.89 5.61 8.95
CA TYR A 102 -12.45 5.47 10.35
C TYR A 102 -12.02 6.78 11.05
N THR A 103 -12.64 7.92 10.72
CA THR A 103 -12.35 9.21 11.38
C THR A 103 -13.14 9.48 12.66
N ALA A 104 -14.05 8.58 13.03
CA ALA A 104 -14.99 8.74 14.15
C ALA A 104 -15.92 9.97 14.04
N ILE A 105 -16.09 10.52 12.84
CA ILE A 105 -17.08 11.57 12.59
C ILE A 105 -18.50 10.99 12.71
N GLU A 106 -19.33 11.64 13.53
CA GLU A 106 -20.70 11.22 13.82
C GLU A 106 -21.76 11.96 12.97
N SER A 107 -21.34 12.96 12.18
CA SER A 107 -22.23 13.70 11.27
C SER A 107 -21.49 14.28 10.07
N LEU A 108 -22.09 14.15 8.88
CA LEU A 108 -21.64 14.76 7.62
C LEU A 108 -22.35 16.08 7.32
N THR A 109 -23.05 16.69 8.29
CA THR A 109 -23.63 18.03 8.13
C THR A 109 -22.58 19.03 7.65
N GLY A 110 -22.89 19.80 6.61
CA GLY A 110 -21.99 20.78 5.98
C GLY A 110 -21.21 20.25 4.78
N ILE A 111 -21.20 18.94 4.52
CA ILE A 111 -20.43 18.37 3.39
C ILE A 111 -20.86 18.88 2.02
N SER A 112 -22.12 19.32 1.88
CA SER A 112 -22.66 19.91 0.65
C SER A 112 -21.97 21.21 0.23
N GLN A 113 -21.19 21.84 1.11
CA GLN A 113 -20.33 22.98 0.77
C GLN A 113 -19.18 22.58 -0.18
N LEU A 114 -18.80 21.31 -0.20
CA LEU A 114 -17.78 20.77 -1.09
C LEU A 114 -18.38 20.48 -2.48
N THR A 115 -18.75 21.55 -3.18
CA THR A 115 -19.50 21.47 -4.45
C THR A 115 -18.74 20.78 -5.59
N LYS A 116 -17.42 20.66 -5.49
CA LYS A 116 -16.57 19.94 -6.46
C LYS A 116 -16.33 18.48 -6.10
N LEU A 117 -16.85 18.00 -4.97
CA LEU A 117 -16.59 16.65 -4.49
C LEU A 117 -17.18 15.62 -5.43
N ARG A 118 -16.32 14.74 -5.96
CA ARG A 118 -16.67 13.63 -6.83
C ARG A 118 -16.51 12.29 -6.16
N THR A 119 -15.58 12.19 -5.21
CA THR A 119 -15.28 10.94 -4.51
C THR A 119 -15.35 11.13 -3.01
N LEU A 120 -16.19 10.33 -2.36
CA LEU A 120 -16.34 10.29 -0.91
C LEU A 120 -16.12 8.87 -0.39
N ARG A 121 -15.18 8.71 0.55
CA ARG A 121 -14.94 7.44 1.26
C ARG A 121 -15.30 7.60 2.73
N ILE A 122 -16.23 6.79 3.21
CA ILE A 122 -16.83 6.88 4.57
C ILE A 122 -16.89 5.52 5.27
N GLY A 123 -16.08 4.55 4.82
CA GLY A 123 -16.02 3.22 5.43
C GLY A 123 -15.67 3.27 6.92
N GLY A 124 -16.38 2.49 7.73
CA GLY A 124 -16.16 2.44 9.19
C GLY A 124 -16.69 3.65 9.97
N LEU A 125 -17.37 4.61 9.33
CA LEU A 125 -18.14 5.63 10.06
C LEU A 125 -19.45 5.05 10.59
N GLN A 126 -19.91 5.59 11.72
CA GLN A 126 -21.11 5.17 12.43
C GLN A 126 -22.02 6.37 12.66
N PHE A 127 -23.21 6.33 12.09
CA PHE A 127 -24.19 7.40 12.23
C PHE A 127 -25.42 6.90 13.01
N GLU A 128 -25.62 7.43 14.21
CA GLU A 128 -26.79 7.05 15.03
C GLU A 128 -28.13 7.50 14.42
N LYS A 129 -28.11 8.60 13.67
CA LYS A 129 -29.33 9.26 13.16
C LYS A 129 -29.22 9.50 11.67
N SER A 130 -30.28 9.19 10.92
CA SER A 130 -30.34 9.42 9.47
C SER A 130 -30.10 10.87 9.06
N ARG A 131 -30.48 11.84 9.91
CA ARG A 131 -30.21 13.27 9.66
C ARG A 131 -28.72 13.61 9.54
N CYS A 132 -27.84 12.80 10.13
CA CYS A 132 -26.40 12.98 10.08
C CYS A 132 -25.81 12.65 8.69
N LEU A 133 -26.60 12.06 7.80
CA LEU A 133 -26.23 11.71 6.43
C LEU A 133 -26.96 12.54 5.36
N LEU A 134 -27.82 13.50 5.71
CA LEU A 134 -28.70 14.11 4.71
C LEU A 134 -27.95 14.99 3.70
N ASP A 135 -27.00 15.78 4.16
CA ASP A 135 -26.26 16.73 3.33
C ASP A 135 -25.42 16.04 2.24
N ILE A 136 -25.15 14.74 2.37
CA ILE A 136 -24.42 13.98 1.35
C ILE A 136 -25.23 13.89 0.05
N PHE A 137 -26.56 13.84 0.14
CA PHE A 137 -27.45 13.77 -1.02
C PHE A 137 -27.54 15.09 -1.79
N ASP A 138 -27.08 16.20 -1.21
CA ASP A 138 -27.06 17.51 -1.84
C ASP A 138 -25.75 17.77 -2.62
N ILE A 139 -24.82 16.79 -2.64
CA ILE A 139 -23.59 16.87 -3.42
C ILE A 139 -23.87 16.45 -4.87
N GLU A 140 -24.13 17.43 -5.74
CA GLU A 140 -24.54 17.18 -7.13
C GLU A 140 -23.51 16.42 -7.96
N ASN A 141 -22.21 16.63 -7.71
CA ASN A 141 -21.12 16.05 -8.52
C ASN A 141 -20.60 14.71 -7.97
N LEU A 142 -21.26 14.11 -6.98
CA LEU A 142 -20.76 12.87 -6.38
C LEU A 142 -20.93 11.68 -7.34
N GLU A 143 -19.81 11.20 -7.87
CA GLU A 143 -19.73 10.09 -8.82
C GLU A 143 -19.28 8.77 -8.14
N ASN A 144 -18.47 8.85 -7.08
CA ASN A 144 -17.88 7.72 -6.38
C ASN A 144 -18.23 7.75 -4.88
N LEU A 145 -18.87 6.70 -4.39
CA LEU A 145 -19.16 6.52 -2.97
C LEU A 145 -18.61 5.18 -2.48
N SER A 146 -17.74 5.23 -1.48
CA SER A 146 -17.15 4.03 -0.89
C SER A 146 -17.50 3.90 0.59
N PHE A 147 -18.12 2.77 0.94
CA PHE A 147 -18.26 2.26 2.30
C PHE A 147 -17.21 1.21 2.63
N ALA A 148 -16.24 1.01 1.72
CA ALA A 148 -15.29 -0.08 1.82
C ALA A 148 -14.44 0.02 3.07
N LYS A 149 -14.14 -1.16 3.62
CA LYS A 149 -13.27 -1.30 4.78
C LYS A 149 -11.90 -1.77 4.30
N THR A 150 -10.85 -1.22 4.90
CA THR A 150 -9.48 -1.73 4.72
C THR A 150 -8.94 -2.43 5.96
N SER A 151 -9.74 -2.49 7.03
CA SER A 151 -9.46 -3.23 8.25
C SER A 151 -10.61 -4.19 8.56
N VAL A 152 -10.29 -5.30 9.23
CA VAL A 152 -11.20 -6.44 9.47
C VAL A 152 -12.28 -6.12 10.53
N PHE A 153 -12.15 -5.03 11.28
CA PHE A 153 -12.93 -4.81 12.52
C PHE A 153 -13.91 -3.63 12.50
N GLY A 154 -14.07 -2.92 11.37
CA GLY A 154 -15.11 -1.89 11.26
C GLY A 154 -16.48 -2.52 11.04
N ASP A 155 -17.54 -1.92 11.59
CA ASP A 155 -18.90 -2.12 11.11
C ASP A 155 -19.25 -0.95 10.17
N SER A 156 -19.86 -1.24 9.02
CA SER A 156 -20.42 -0.24 8.08
C SER A 156 -21.90 -0.53 7.82
N VAL A 157 -22.42 -1.65 8.33
CA VAL A 157 -23.77 -2.14 8.07
C VAL A 157 -24.79 -1.12 8.57
N GLY A 158 -24.63 -0.62 9.81
CA GLY A 158 -25.52 0.42 10.36
C GLY A 158 -25.59 1.68 9.49
N THR A 159 -24.47 2.13 8.94
CA THR A 159 -24.40 3.30 8.06
C THR A 159 -25.08 3.04 6.70
N ILE A 160 -24.86 1.87 6.11
CA ILE A 160 -25.47 1.47 4.84
C ILE A 160 -26.98 1.26 4.99
N GLU A 161 -27.43 0.65 6.09
CA GLU A 161 -28.84 0.56 6.42
C GLU A 161 -29.49 1.94 6.61
N THR A 162 -28.79 2.85 7.28
CA THR A 162 -29.28 4.22 7.49
C THR A 162 -29.43 4.96 6.17
N TYR A 163 -28.49 4.76 5.23
CA TYR A 163 -28.61 5.22 3.85
C TYR A 163 -29.82 4.59 3.15
N LEU A 164 -29.97 3.27 3.15
CA LEU A 164 -31.13 2.61 2.54
C LEU A 164 -32.48 3.13 3.10
N ARG A 165 -32.54 3.43 4.41
CA ARG A 165 -33.71 4.03 5.05
C ARG A 165 -34.00 5.46 4.60
N SER A 166 -33.01 6.21 4.08
CA SER A 166 -33.21 7.58 3.60
C SER A 166 -34.09 7.64 2.35
N ARG A 167 -34.10 6.56 1.55
CA ARG A 167 -34.80 6.46 0.26
C ARG A 167 -34.46 7.59 -0.72
N ARG A 168 -33.28 8.19 -0.59
CA ARG A 168 -32.78 9.24 -1.49
C ARG A 168 -31.72 8.66 -2.41
N PRO A 169 -31.90 8.75 -3.74
CA PRO A 169 -30.88 8.35 -4.69
C PRO A 169 -29.81 9.44 -4.82
N PHE A 170 -28.60 9.04 -5.20
CA PHE A 170 -27.62 9.95 -5.77
C PHE A 170 -27.82 10.02 -7.29
N PRO A 171 -28.16 11.20 -7.85
CA PRO A 171 -28.50 11.29 -9.26
C PRO A 171 -27.33 10.91 -10.18
N ASN A 172 -26.09 11.24 -9.78
CA ASN A 172 -24.89 11.09 -10.61
C ASN A 172 -23.92 10.01 -10.11
N LEU A 173 -24.35 9.13 -9.21
CA LEU A 173 -23.48 8.08 -8.67
C LEU A 173 -23.20 7.00 -9.73
N ARG A 174 -21.93 6.82 -10.06
CA ARG A 174 -21.44 5.90 -11.09
C ARG A 174 -20.73 4.69 -10.49
N HIS A 175 -20.10 4.87 -9.33
CA HIS A 175 -19.31 3.82 -8.70
C HIS A 175 -19.68 3.70 -7.22
N LEU A 176 -20.09 2.50 -6.84
CA LEU A 176 -20.39 2.15 -5.45
C LEU A 176 -19.44 1.07 -4.96
N ASP A 177 -18.74 1.35 -3.86
CA ASP A 177 -17.76 0.42 -3.30
C ASP A 177 -18.18 -0.04 -1.91
N LEU A 178 -18.47 -1.33 -1.83
CA LEU A 178 -18.93 -2.07 -0.65
C LEU A 178 -17.91 -3.15 -0.24
N CYS A 179 -16.68 -3.13 -0.76
CA CYS A 179 -15.68 -4.13 -0.41
C CYS A 179 -15.43 -4.18 1.11
N TYR A 180 -15.41 -5.40 1.66
CA TYR A 180 -15.21 -5.69 3.09
C TYR A 180 -16.23 -5.06 4.03
N SER A 181 -17.38 -4.60 3.51
CA SER A 181 -18.41 -3.96 4.34
C SER A 181 -19.35 -4.95 5.06
N SER A 182 -19.29 -6.25 4.73
CA SER A 182 -20.15 -7.33 5.25
C SER A 182 -21.65 -7.13 4.97
N VAL A 183 -21.98 -6.43 3.88
CA VAL A 183 -23.36 -6.17 3.47
C VAL A 183 -24.00 -7.42 2.86
N GLU A 184 -25.23 -7.71 3.24
CA GLU A 184 -26.01 -8.83 2.69
C GLU A 184 -26.45 -8.56 1.23
N ASP A 185 -26.52 -9.63 0.42
CA ASP A 185 -26.93 -9.57 -0.99
C ASP A 185 -28.23 -8.80 -1.24
N GLU A 186 -29.20 -8.91 -0.33
CA GLU A 186 -30.49 -8.21 -0.45
C GLU A 186 -30.35 -6.69 -0.31
N ALA A 187 -29.47 -6.22 0.58
CA ALA A 187 -29.15 -4.80 0.68
C ALA A 187 -28.41 -4.32 -0.56
N ILE A 188 -27.49 -5.13 -1.12
CA ILE A 188 -26.79 -4.82 -2.38
C ILE A 188 -27.80 -4.64 -3.53
N ARG A 189 -28.78 -5.54 -3.67
CA ARG A 189 -29.82 -5.40 -4.71
C ARG A 189 -30.59 -4.08 -4.58
N LYS A 190 -31.05 -3.73 -3.37
CA LYS A 190 -31.77 -2.47 -3.11
C LYS A 190 -30.93 -1.24 -3.44
N LEU A 191 -29.62 -1.30 -3.18
CA LEU A 191 -28.68 -0.22 -3.53
C LEU A 191 -28.57 -0.06 -5.05
N VAL A 192 -28.39 -1.17 -5.78
CA VAL A 192 -28.31 -1.16 -7.24
C VAL A 192 -29.62 -0.66 -7.87
N GLU A 193 -30.77 -1.12 -7.39
CA GLU A 193 -32.09 -0.67 -7.88
C GLU A 193 -32.34 0.81 -7.64
N ALA A 194 -31.82 1.37 -6.54
CA ALA A 194 -31.96 2.79 -6.23
C ALA A 194 -31.05 3.70 -7.08
N HIS A 195 -30.06 3.16 -7.80
CA HIS A 195 -29.05 3.94 -8.52
C HIS A 195 -28.88 3.41 -9.96
N PRO A 196 -29.80 3.75 -10.87
CA PRO A 196 -29.74 3.29 -12.26
C PRO A 196 -28.57 3.86 -13.07
N THR A 197 -27.86 4.87 -12.55
CA THR A 197 -26.66 5.47 -13.14
C THR A 197 -25.36 4.76 -12.79
N LEU A 198 -25.42 3.71 -11.96
CA LEU A 198 -24.23 2.93 -11.61
C LEU A 198 -23.62 2.23 -12.82
N GLU A 199 -22.32 2.43 -12.99
CA GLU A 199 -21.47 1.80 -14.00
C GLU A 199 -20.59 0.70 -13.40
N SER A 200 -20.21 0.84 -12.11
CA SER A 200 -19.52 -0.23 -11.40
C SER A 200 -19.92 -0.39 -9.92
N LEU A 201 -19.72 -1.61 -9.44
CA LEU A 201 -19.99 -2.03 -8.08
C LEU A 201 -18.83 -2.91 -7.58
N SER A 202 -18.22 -2.54 -6.44
CA SER A 202 -17.22 -3.37 -5.77
C SER A 202 -17.80 -4.06 -4.55
N ILE A 203 -17.66 -5.38 -4.45
CA ILE A 203 -18.27 -6.19 -3.38
C ILE A 203 -17.33 -7.31 -2.91
N THR A 204 -17.54 -7.77 -1.67
CA THR A 204 -16.90 -8.97 -1.14
C THR A 204 -17.94 -10.08 -1.04
N ALA A 205 -18.50 -10.46 -2.19
CA ALA A 205 -19.43 -11.58 -2.26
C ALA A 205 -18.69 -12.88 -2.61
N SER A 206 -19.09 -13.97 -1.94
CA SER A 206 -18.75 -15.34 -2.34
C SER A 206 -19.60 -15.85 -3.51
N VAL A 207 -20.63 -15.09 -3.88
CA VAL A 207 -21.64 -15.49 -4.87
C VAL A 207 -21.57 -14.56 -6.07
N SER A 208 -21.69 -15.16 -7.25
CA SER A 208 -21.70 -14.53 -8.57
C SER A 208 -22.95 -13.65 -8.79
N LEU A 209 -23.11 -12.58 -8.02
CA LEU A 209 -24.13 -11.57 -8.29
C LEU A 209 -23.83 -10.94 -9.65
N GLN A 210 -24.66 -11.26 -10.64
CA GLN A 210 -24.57 -10.69 -11.98
C GLN A 210 -25.61 -9.59 -12.13
N TYR A 211 -25.15 -8.40 -12.47
CA TYR A 211 -25.98 -7.24 -12.76
C TYR A 211 -25.71 -6.86 -14.23
N PRO A 212 -26.64 -7.17 -15.17
CA PRO A 212 -26.45 -6.87 -16.59
C PRO A 212 -26.13 -5.38 -16.81
N GLY A 213 -25.05 -5.10 -17.55
CA GLY A 213 -24.62 -3.73 -17.85
C GLY A 213 -23.80 -3.04 -16.75
N LEU A 214 -23.60 -3.69 -15.60
CA LEU A 214 -22.82 -3.18 -14.48
C LEU A 214 -21.49 -3.94 -14.36
N SER A 215 -20.38 -3.22 -14.22
CA SER A 215 -19.08 -3.83 -13.97
C SER A 215 -18.95 -4.19 -12.49
N VAL A 216 -18.84 -5.49 -12.17
CA VAL A 216 -18.77 -5.96 -10.78
C VAL A 216 -17.35 -6.39 -10.44
N PHE A 217 -16.72 -5.73 -9.46
CA PHE A 217 -15.39 -6.06 -8.96
C PHE A 217 -15.48 -6.85 -7.66
N HIS A 218 -14.79 -7.99 -7.57
CA HIS A 218 -14.78 -8.82 -6.37
C HIS A 218 -13.46 -9.60 -6.21
N PRO A 219 -12.99 -9.82 -4.97
CA PRO A 219 -11.68 -10.42 -4.72
C PRO A 219 -11.70 -11.96 -4.59
N ALA A 220 -12.65 -12.65 -5.24
CA ALA A 220 -12.92 -14.08 -5.00
C ALA A 220 -12.01 -15.04 -5.80
N THR A 221 -11.47 -14.59 -6.94
CA THR A 221 -10.56 -15.35 -7.80
C THR A 221 -9.35 -14.49 -8.12
N LEU A 222 -8.24 -15.10 -8.57
CA LEU A 222 -7.06 -14.32 -8.94
C LEU A 222 -7.40 -13.30 -10.04
N GLN A 223 -8.10 -13.73 -11.09
CA GLN A 223 -8.50 -12.85 -12.18
C GLN A 223 -9.38 -11.69 -11.70
N ALA A 224 -10.42 -11.96 -10.92
CA ALA A 224 -11.31 -10.91 -10.44
C ALA A 224 -10.60 -9.95 -9.46
N ALA A 225 -9.67 -10.46 -8.64
CA ALA A 225 -8.81 -9.64 -7.78
C ALA A 225 -7.82 -8.78 -8.59
N THR A 226 -7.28 -9.31 -9.69
CA THR A 226 -6.43 -8.54 -10.63
C THR A 226 -7.21 -7.44 -11.33
N GLU A 227 -8.43 -7.72 -11.80
CA GLU A 227 -9.32 -6.72 -12.39
C GLU A 227 -9.69 -5.62 -11.38
N ALA A 228 -10.00 -6.01 -10.13
CA ALA A 228 -10.24 -5.07 -9.05
C ALA A 228 -8.99 -4.22 -8.73
N LEU A 229 -7.80 -4.83 -8.67
CA LEU A 229 -6.54 -4.12 -8.48
C LEU A 229 -6.32 -3.08 -9.59
N LYS A 230 -6.59 -3.45 -10.85
CA LYS A 230 -6.51 -2.53 -11.99
C LYS A 230 -7.46 -1.35 -11.85
N PHE A 231 -8.72 -1.62 -11.47
CA PHE A 231 -9.71 -0.57 -11.21
C PHE A 231 -9.25 0.39 -10.10
N TYR A 232 -8.86 -0.12 -8.92
CA TYR A 232 -8.44 0.73 -7.82
C TYR A 232 -7.14 1.50 -8.09
N SER A 233 -6.21 0.93 -8.88
CA SER A 233 -5.02 1.64 -9.32
C SER A 233 -5.36 2.80 -10.26
N ALA A 234 -6.32 2.62 -11.18
CA ALA A 234 -6.80 3.70 -12.06
C ALA A 234 -7.49 4.82 -11.28
N GLU A 235 -8.25 4.47 -10.23
CA GLU A 235 -8.93 5.42 -9.33
C GLU A 235 -8.00 6.10 -8.31
N ASN A 236 -6.69 5.83 -8.37
CA ASN A 236 -5.70 6.30 -7.39
C ASN A 236 -6.11 5.97 -5.93
N ASN A 237 -6.83 4.86 -5.72
CA ASN A 237 -7.33 4.42 -4.42
C ASN A 237 -6.27 3.57 -3.71
N ALA A 238 -5.18 4.23 -3.33
CA ALA A 238 -3.97 3.60 -2.84
C ALA A 238 -4.19 2.61 -1.66
N PRO A 239 -5.11 2.87 -0.70
CA PRO A 239 -5.40 1.90 0.34
C PRO A 239 -6.11 0.64 -0.15
N MET A 240 -7.02 0.76 -1.12
CA MET A 240 -7.66 -0.41 -1.73
C MET A 240 -6.70 -1.18 -2.63
N VAL A 241 -5.74 -0.51 -3.27
CA VAL A 241 -4.60 -1.17 -3.95
C VAL A 241 -3.84 -2.05 -2.95
N GLY A 242 -3.49 -1.51 -1.78
CA GLY A 242 -2.86 -2.30 -0.71
C GLY A 242 -3.71 -3.48 -0.24
N ALA A 243 -5.02 -3.28 -0.05
CA ALA A 243 -5.95 -4.34 0.35
C ALA A 243 -6.08 -5.45 -0.72
N MET A 244 -6.16 -5.07 -2.00
CA MET A 244 -6.24 -6.03 -3.12
C MET A 244 -4.94 -6.82 -3.27
N LEU A 245 -3.77 -6.19 -3.10
CA LEU A 245 -2.50 -6.93 -3.05
C LEU A 245 -2.47 -7.93 -1.89
N GLY A 246 -2.98 -7.55 -0.72
CA GLY A 246 -3.13 -8.47 0.41
C GLY A 246 -4.02 -9.66 0.10
N ASN A 247 -5.15 -9.40 -0.56
CA ASN A 247 -6.05 -10.45 -1.01
C ASN A 247 -5.42 -11.37 -2.06
N ILE A 248 -4.80 -10.81 -3.11
CA ILE A 248 -4.08 -11.57 -4.15
C ILE A 248 -3.06 -12.50 -3.49
N CYS A 249 -2.27 -11.98 -2.56
CA CYS A 249 -1.29 -12.78 -1.84
C CYS A 249 -1.95 -13.94 -1.05
N GLY A 250 -3.13 -13.73 -0.45
CA GLY A 250 -3.91 -14.81 0.19
C GLY A 250 -4.51 -15.82 -0.80
N VAL A 251 -4.93 -15.38 -1.99
CA VAL A 251 -5.39 -16.28 -3.07
C VAL A 251 -4.23 -17.15 -3.58
N LEU A 252 -3.03 -16.59 -3.71
CA LEU A 252 -1.82 -17.31 -4.10
C LEU A 252 -1.37 -18.32 -3.02
N ASP A 253 -1.68 -18.08 -1.74
CA ASP A 253 -1.36 -19.00 -0.63
C ASP A 253 -2.24 -20.26 -0.59
N THR A 254 -3.41 -20.25 -1.24
CA THR A 254 -4.44 -21.29 -1.05
C THR A 254 -4.68 -22.15 -2.28
N ARG A 255 -4.06 -21.87 -3.42
CA ARG A 255 -4.39 -22.51 -4.70
C ARG A 255 -3.16 -23.11 -5.38
N ASP A 256 -3.14 -24.44 -5.47
CA ASP A 256 -2.03 -25.18 -6.06
C ASP A 256 -1.94 -25.07 -7.60
N ARG A 257 -3.03 -24.68 -8.29
CA ARG A 257 -3.05 -24.52 -9.75
C ARG A 257 -3.93 -23.34 -10.16
N LEU A 258 -3.34 -22.41 -10.90
CA LEU A 258 -4.01 -21.24 -11.47
C LEU A 258 -3.75 -21.20 -12.99
N PRO A 259 -4.69 -20.66 -13.79
CA PRO A 259 -4.48 -20.49 -15.22
C PRO A 259 -3.25 -19.62 -15.52
N VAL A 260 -2.49 -19.99 -16.53
CA VAL A 260 -1.25 -19.30 -16.95
C VAL A 260 -1.53 -17.83 -17.28
N GLU A 261 -2.61 -17.57 -18.02
CA GLU A 261 -3.02 -16.23 -18.41
C GLU A 261 -3.35 -15.35 -17.20
N ALA A 262 -3.94 -15.94 -16.15
CA ALA A 262 -4.25 -15.23 -14.91
C ALA A 262 -3.00 -14.89 -14.10
N LEU A 263 -1.96 -15.74 -14.14
CA LEU A 263 -0.67 -15.48 -13.50
C LEU A 263 0.08 -14.36 -14.22
N GLU A 264 0.11 -14.39 -15.56
CA GLU A 264 0.77 -13.38 -16.39
C GLU A 264 0.15 -11.99 -16.16
N ASP A 265 -1.18 -11.87 -16.30
CA ASP A 265 -1.89 -10.60 -16.10
C ASP A 265 -1.76 -10.10 -14.66
N CYS A 266 -1.80 -11.00 -13.68
CA CYS A 266 -1.57 -10.64 -12.28
C CYS A 266 -0.18 -10.07 -12.06
N LEU A 267 0.88 -10.67 -12.60
CA LEU A 267 2.25 -10.15 -12.43
C LEU A 267 2.35 -8.74 -13.01
N LYS A 268 1.89 -8.55 -14.25
CA LYS A 268 1.87 -7.25 -14.92
C LYS A 268 1.18 -6.17 -14.08
N GLN A 269 0.02 -6.49 -13.52
CA GLN A 269 -0.76 -5.53 -12.74
C GLN A 269 -0.14 -5.25 -11.37
N VAL A 270 0.47 -6.25 -10.72
CA VAL A 270 1.22 -6.06 -9.46
C VAL A 270 2.44 -5.16 -9.69
N VAL A 271 3.22 -5.40 -10.76
CA VAL A 271 4.38 -4.58 -11.14
C VAL A 271 3.97 -3.13 -11.38
N SER A 272 2.91 -2.92 -12.16
CA SER A 272 2.41 -1.56 -12.43
C SER A 272 1.94 -0.85 -11.15
N SER A 273 1.34 -1.59 -10.21
CA SER A 273 0.91 -1.03 -8.92
C SER A 273 2.09 -0.70 -8.00
N LEU A 274 3.15 -1.53 -8.02
CA LEU A 274 4.40 -1.23 -7.31
C LEU A 274 5.04 0.07 -7.82
N GLU A 275 5.09 0.27 -9.15
CA GLU A 275 5.65 1.48 -9.75
C GLU A 275 4.85 2.74 -9.36
N SER A 276 3.52 2.69 -9.46
CA SER A 276 2.66 3.85 -9.19
C SER A 276 2.54 4.20 -7.70
N PHE A 277 2.62 3.22 -6.80
CA PHE A 277 2.35 3.39 -5.38
C PHE A 277 3.55 3.03 -4.48
N CYS A 278 4.78 3.08 -5.02
CA CYS A 278 6.01 2.71 -4.31
C CYS A 278 6.31 3.52 -3.03
N PHE A 279 5.65 4.68 -2.87
CA PHE A 279 5.73 5.50 -1.66
C PHE A 279 4.96 4.89 -0.49
N LEU A 280 4.03 3.96 -0.74
CA LEU A 280 3.30 3.25 0.30
C LEU A 280 4.01 1.96 0.70
N LYS A 281 4.45 1.88 1.95
CA LYS A 281 5.10 0.70 2.51
C LYS A 281 4.25 -0.57 2.41
N ILE A 282 2.93 -0.47 2.61
CA ILE A 282 2.02 -1.62 2.50
C ILE A 282 1.99 -2.19 1.08
N VAL A 283 1.99 -1.31 0.06
CA VAL A 283 2.05 -1.72 -1.35
C VAL A 283 3.40 -2.33 -1.67
N MET A 284 4.50 -1.72 -1.22
CA MET A 284 5.85 -2.30 -1.37
C MET A 284 5.93 -3.70 -0.76
N MET A 285 5.46 -3.87 0.48
CA MET A 285 5.53 -5.15 1.18
C MET A 285 4.66 -6.23 0.51
N LEU A 286 3.38 -5.94 0.28
CA LEU A 286 2.44 -6.93 -0.27
C LEU A 286 2.66 -7.16 -1.75
N GLY A 287 2.95 -6.12 -2.54
CA GLY A 287 3.28 -6.24 -3.95
C GLY A 287 4.52 -7.08 -4.17
N SER A 288 5.60 -6.85 -3.42
CA SER A 288 6.80 -7.70 -3.48
C SER A 288 6.50 -9.15 -3.08
N LYS A 289 5.72 -9.37 -2.02
CA LYS A 289 5.32 -10.73 -1.61
C LYS A 289 4.51 -11.45 -2.71
N CYS A 290 3.65 -10.73 -3.42
CA CYS A 290 2.86 -11.28 -4.50
C CYS A 290 3.76 -11.61 -5.72
N CYS A 291 4.72 -10.74 -6.09
CA CYS A 291 5.73 -11.04 -7.11
C CYS A 291 6.54 -12.29 -6.76
N GLU A 292 7.05 -12.39 -5.53
CA GLU A 292 7.82 -13.54 -5.05
C GLU A 292 7.03 -14.85 -5.21
N LYS A 293 5.74 -14.83 -4.85
CA LYS A 293 4.85 -16.00 -4.99
C LYS A 293 4.61 -16.36 -6.44
N LEU A 294 4.24 -15.39 -7.27
CA LEU A 294 4.00 -15.62 -8.70
C LEU A 294 5.22 -16.28 -9.35
N LEU A 295 6.41 -15.71 -9.16
CA LEU A 295 7.67 -16.23 -9.71
C LEU A 295 8.06 -17.64 -9.21
N LYS A 296 7.45 -18.14 -8.12
CA LYS A 296 7.62 -19.52 -7.64
C LYS A 296 6.53 -20.47 -8.16
N MET A 297 5.37 -19.95 -8.57
CA MET A 297 4.22 -20.75 -9.01
C MET A 297 4.32 -21.22 -10.46
N ALA A 298 5.03 -20.48 -11.32
CA ALA A 298 5.18 -20.84 -12.72
C ALA A 298 6.61 -20.56 -13.24
N PRO A 299 7.09 -21.31 -14.25
CA PRO A 299 8.39 -21.05 -14.88
C PRO A 299 8.42 -19.67 -15.53
N LEU A 300 9.59 -19.04 -15.63
CA LEU A 300 9.71 -17.65 -16.13
C LEU A 300 9.18 -17.40 -17.54
N ASN A 301 9.20 -18.41 -18.41
CA ASN A 301 8.68 -18.28 -19.78
C ASN A 301 7.15 -18.13 -19.84
N THR A 302 6.46 -18.29 -18.70
CA THR A 302 5.04 -17.94 -18.48
C THR A 302 4.82 -16.43 -18.54
N TYR A 303 5.82 -15.64 -18.13
CA TYR A 303 5.67 -14.21 -17.96
C TYR A 303 6.23 -13.43 -19.15
N ASN A 304 5.58 -12.30 -19.43
CA ASN A 304 6.07 -11.35 -20.39
C ASN A 304 7.47 -10.83 -19.99
N GLN A 305 8.42 -10.88 -20.93
CA GLN A 305 9.80 -10.49 -20.68
C GLN A 305 9.95 -9.00 -20.35
N GLU A 306 9.13 -8.13 -20.94
CA GLU A 306 9.14 -6.69 -20.65
C GLU A 306 8.72 -6.44 -19.19
N ASP A 307 7.70 -7.14 -18.70
CA ASP A 307 7.24 -7.00 -17.32
C ASP A 307 8.27 -7.54 -16.30
N LEU A 308 9.01 -8.61 -16.64
CA LEU A 308 10.13 -9.08 -15.82
C LEU A 308 11.28 -8.05 -15.76
N VAL A 309 11.64 -7.46 -16.91
CA VAL A 309 12.66 -6.41 -16.96
C VAL A 309 12.22 -5.17 -16.17
N ARG A 310 10.95 -4.76 -16.31
CA ARG A 310 10.35 -3.67 -15.51
C ARG A 310 10.43 -3.96 -14.02
N LEU A 311 10.06 -5.16 -13.59
CA LEU A 311 10.17 -5.58 -12.18
C LEU A 311 11.60 -5.46 -11.64
N VAL A 312 12.59 -6.00 -12.36
CA VAL A 312 13.99 -5.95 -11.91
C VAL A 312 14.51 -4.50 -11.86
N ASN A 313 14.21 -3.69 -12.89
CA ASN A 313 14.62 -2.29 -12.93
C ASN A 313 13.95 -1.46 -11.84
N PHE A 314 12.66 -1.70 -11.58
CA PHE A 314 11.94 -1.10 -10.47
C PHE A 314 12.59 -1.43 -9.12
N ILE A 315 12.96 -2.69 -8.89
CA ILE A 315 13.63 -3.12 -7.67
C ILE A 315 14.98 -2.40 -7.51
N ILE A 316 15.83 -2.38 -8.53
CA ILE A 316 17.13 -1.70 -8.49
C ILE A 316 16.96 -0.22 -8.15
N THR A 317 16.03 0.45 -8.83
CA THR A 317 15.75 1.89 -8.65
C THR A 317 15.18 2.18 -7.26
N SER A 318 14.42 1.24 -6.69
CA SER A 318 13.82 1.36 -5.35
C SER A 318 14.82 1.08 -4.23
N ILE A 319 15.70 0.10 -4.39
CA ILE A 319 16.71 -0.26 -3.38
C ILE A 319 17.80 0.81 -3.30
N SER A 320 18.30 1.28 -4.44
CA SER A 320 19.45 2.20 -4.53
C SER A 320 19.41 3.42 -3.58
N PRO A 321 18.35 4.24 -3.53
CA PRO A 321 18.31 5.39 -2.62
C PRO A 321 18.26 4.97 -1.14
N ARG A 322 17.55 3.89 -0.81
CA ARG A 322 17.42 3.40 0.57
C ARG A 322 18.76 2.88 1.09
N VAL A 323 19.49 2.15 0.25
CA VAL A 323 20.84 1.69 0.54
C VAL A 323 21.82 2.85 0.60
N LYS A 324 21.66 3.92 -0.18
CA LYS A 324 22.59 5.07 -0.10
C LYS A 324 22.36 5.97 1.12
N LEU A 325 21.11 6.14 1.55
CA LEU A 325 20.74 7.13 2.56
C LEU A 325 20.72 6.60 3.99
N ILE A 326 20.64 5.28 4.19
CA ILE A 326 20.48 4.68 5.52
C ILE A 326 21.80 4.02 5.95
N ASP A 327 22.56 4.63 6.86
CA ASP A 327 23.87 4.10 7.30
C ASP A 327 23.77 2.79 8.09
N SER A 328 22.66 2.61 8.83
CA SER A 328 22.35 1.41 9.61
C SER A 328 22.06 0.24 8.68
N HIS A 329 22.75 -0.88 8.90
CA HIS A 329 22.48 -2.11 8.17
C HIS A 329 21.05 -2.61 8.43
N TYR A 330 20.63 -2.69 9.70
CA TYR A 330 19.31 -3.18 10.08
C TYR A 330 18.17 -2.35 9.48
N LEU A 331 18.27 -1.01 9.53
CA LEU A 331 17.22 -0.13 8.99
C LEU A 331 17.17 -0.19 7.47
N ALA A 332 18.33 -0.30 6.81
CA ALA A 332 18.40 -0.45 5.35
C ALA A 332 17.79 -1.79 4.92
N ASP A 333 18.12 -2.88 5.62
CA ASP A 333 17.56 -4.21 5.39
C ASP A 333 16.04 -4.18 5.58
N LYS A 334 15.53 -3.68 6.71
CA LYS A 334 14.08 -3.57 6.95
C LYS A 334 13.34 -2.76 5.86
N ALA A 335 13.99 -1.74 5.30
CA ALA A 335 13.43 -0.91 4.25
C ALA A 335 13.48 -1.54 2.84
N THR A 336 14.32 -2.56 2.63
CA THR A 336 14.59 -3.13 1.29
C THR A 336 14.34 -4.64 1.19
N CYS A 337 14.22 -5.35 2.32
CA CYS A 337 14.08 -6.80 2.43
C CYS A 337 12.98 -7.38 1.53
N PRO A 338 11.74 -6.81 1.47
CA PRO A 338 10.72 -7.33 0.56
C PRO A 338 11.17 -7.39 -0.90
N LEU A 339 11.95 -6.40 -1.35
CA LEU A 339 12.45 -6.33 -2.73
C LEU A 339 13.60 -7.32 -2.97
N TRP A 340 14.47 -7.50 -1.97
CA TRP A 340 15.52 -8.51 -2.03
C TRP A 340 14.95 -9.93 -2.14
N ASN A 341 13.85 -10.23 -1.44
CA ASN A 341 13.20 -11.54 -1.53
C ASN A 341 12.71 -11.84 -2.96
N VAL A 342 12.26 -10.83 -3.71
CA VAL A 342 11.86 -11.00 -5.12
C VAL A 342 13.07 -11.29 -6.01
N LEU A 343 14.19 -10.57 -5.80
CA LEU A 343 15.43 -10.80 -6.54
C LEU A 343 16.12 -12.12 -6.17
N ASN A 344 15.82 -12.72 -5.03
CA ASN A 344 16.34 -14.02 -4.62
C ASN A 344 15.71 -15.17 -5.41
N ASN A 345 15.76 -15.06 -6.74
CA ASN A 345 15.30 -16.04 -7.71
C ASN A 345 16.38 -16.16 -8.80
N ARG A 346 17.03 -17.33 -8.84
CA ARG A 346 18.13 -17.60 -9.78
C ARG A 346 17.71 -17.46 -11.23
N GLU A 347 16.51 -17.90 -11.59
CA GLU A 347 16.05 -17.78 -12.97
C GLU A 347 15.87 -16.31 -13.34
N VAL A 348 15.31 -15.47 -12.45
CA VAL A 348 15.11 -14.04 -12.74
C VAL A 348 16.45 -13.36 -12.98
N LEU A 349 17.43 -13.61 -12.11
CA LEU A 349 18.76 -13.00 -12.22
C LEU A 349 19.55 -13.50 -13.43
N LEU A 350 19.35 -14.73 -13.88
CA LEU A 350 20.20 -15.32 -14.92
C LEU A 350 19.56 -15.37 -16.31
N ASN A 351 18.23 -15.30 -16.40
CA ASN A 351 17.49 -15.48 -17.64
C ASN A 351 16.70 -14.23 -18.08
N THR A 352 16.48 -13.24 -17.21
CA THR A 352 15.87 -11.97 -17.62
C THR A 352 16.90 -11.14 -18.40
N PRO A 353 16.61 -10.76 -19.66
CA PRO A 353 17.58 -10.08 -20.52
C PRO A 353 17.80 -8.63 -20.09
N TYR A 354 18.97 -8.08 -20.43
CA TYR A 354 19.30 -6.65 -20.25
C TYR A 354 19.26 -6.12 -18.81
N ILE A 355 19.32 -7.00 -17.81
CA ILE A 355 19.41 -6.59 -16.41
C ILE A 355 20.85 -6.22 -16.05
N ASP A 356 21.03 -5.13 -15.28
CA ASP A 356 22.35 -4.67 -14.86
C ASP A 356 22.84 -5.44 -13.62
N LEU A 357 23.43 -6.61 -13.87
CA LEU A 357 24.02 -7.45 -12.82
C LEU A 357 25.15 -6.75 -12.05
N ASN A 358 25.90 -5.83 -12.70
CA ASN A 358 26.96 -5.09 -12.03
C ASN A 358 26.36 -4.13 -11.00
N GLN A 359 25.28 -3.43 -11.36
CA GLN A 359 24.57 -2.56 -10.43
C GLN A 359 23.91 -3.35 -9.29
N ILE A 360 23.35 -4.54 -9.54
CA ILE A 360 22.85 -5.41 -8.46
C ILE A 360 23.99 -5.80 -7.52
N CYS A 361 25.14 -6.27 -8.04
CA CYS A 361 26.32 -6.60 -7.24
C CYS A 361 26.78 -5.39 -6.39
N ARG A 362 26.87 -4.21 -6.99
CA ARG A 362 27.22 -2.98 -6.28
C ARG A 362 26.28 -2.68 -5.11
N LEU A 363 24.97 -2.90 -5.27
CA LEU A 363 24.00 -2.72 -4.19
C LEU A 363 24.19 -3.75 -3.07
N ASN A 364 24.51 -5.02 -3.40
CA ASN A 364 24.84 -6.04 -2.41
C ASN A 364 26.10 -5.68 -1.61
N ILE A 365 27.15 -5.23 -2.29
CA ILE A 365 28.38 -4.70 -1.66
C ILE A 365 28.05 -3.51 -0.74
N SER A 366 27.27 -2.55 -1.24
CA SER A 366 26.90 -1.35 -0.47
C SER A 366 26.08 -1.69 0.79
N MET A 367 25.30 -2.79 0.76
CA MET A 367 24.65 -3.32 1.95
C MET A 367 25.65 -3.94 2.92
N LEU A 368 26.60 -4.75 2.43
CA LEU A 368 27.62 -5.40 3.25
C LEU A 368 28.61 -4.40 3.90
N GLU A 369 28.81 -3.23 3.30
CA GLU A 369 29.66 -2.16 3.84
C GLU A 369 28.98 -1.30 4.92
N LYS A 370 27.69 -1.52 5.20
CA LYS A 370 26.96 -0.75 6.22
C LYS A 370 27.44 -1.00 7.63
N ILE A 371 27.18 -0.03 8.50
CA ILE A 371 27.48 -0.13 9.93
C ILE A 371 26.57 -1.22 10.51
N SER A 372 27.19 -2.31 10.97
CA SER A 372 26.51 -3.36 11.72
C SER A 372 26.02 -2.78 13.04
N ASP A 373 24.71 -2.62 13.17
CA ASP A 373 24.06 -2.13 14.37
C ASP A 373 23.38 -3.27 15.13
N GLN A 374 23.75 -3.43 16.40
CA GLN A 374 23.23 -4.46 17.31
C GLN A 374 21.72 -4.34 17.64
N ARG A 375 20.98 -3.48 16.93
CA ARG A 375 19.61 -3.08 17.28
C ARG A 375 18.52 -4.06 16.79
N GLY A 376 18.89 -5.11 16.05
CA GLY A 376 17.91 -6.10 15.61
C GLY A 376 18.51 -7.32 14.92
N PHE A 377 17.72 -8.38 14.86
CA PHE A 377 18.03 -9.59 14.10
C PHE A 377 17.81 -9.33 12.60
N ILE A 378 18.75 -9.75 11.75
CA ILE A 378 18.56 -9.80 10.30
C ILE A 378 17.56 -10.92 10.01
N THR A 379 16.45 -10.59 9.36
CA THR A 379 15.36 -11.56 9.14
C THR A 379 15.59 -12.45 7.93
N SER A 380 16.41 -12.04 6.96
CA SER A 380 16.81 -12.87 5.82
C SER A 380 18.01 -12.26 5.06
N PRO A 381 19.19 -12.90 4.98
CA PRO A 381 20.34 -12.36 4.27
C PRO A 381 20.32 -12.66 2.77
N CYS A 382 19.16 -12.49 2.11
CA CYS A 382 18.98 -12.80 0.69
C CYS A 382 20.01 -12.11 -0.22
N TYR A 383 20.51 -10.93 0.16
CA TYR A 383 21.54 -10.20 -0.59
C TYR A 383 22.87 -10.97 -0.67
N ILE A 384 23.22 -11.81 0.32
CA ILE A 384 24.38 -12.70 0.23
C ILE A 384 24.12 -13.76 -0.85
N THR A 385 22.98 -14.43 -0.81
CA THR A 385 22.63 -15.47 -1.78
C THR A 385 22.51 -14.91 -3.20
N ILE A 386 21.94 -13.71 -3.36
CA ILE A 386 21.89 -12.99 -4.64
C ILE A 386 23.29 -12.69 -5.16
N PHE A 387 24.20 -12.20 -4.30
CA PHE A 387 25.58 -11.95 -4.71
C PHE A 387 26.26 -13.25 -5.16
N ASP A 388 26.07 -14.35 -4.43
CA ASP A 388 26.64 -15.65 -4.82
C ASP A 388 26.12 -16.13 -6.18
N ILE A 389 24.85 -15.89 -6.49
CA ILE A 389 24.22 -16.26 -7.78
C ILE A 389 24.86 -15.51 -8.96
N ILE A 390 25.18 -14.22 -8.80
CA ILE A 390 25.57 -13.34 -9.92
C ILE A 390 27.07 -13.12 -10.05
N LYS A 391 27.87 -13.46 -9.04
CA LYS A 391 29.32 -13.15 -8.98
C LYS A 391 30.14 -13.62 -10.18
N ASP A 392 29.74 -14.70 -10.85
CA ASP A 392 30.45 -15.24 -12.01
C ASP A 392 30.07 -14.54 -13.33
N ARG A 393 29.12 -13.58 -13.28
CA ARG A 393 28.61 -12.84 -14.45
C ARG A 393 28.86 -11.33 -14.39
N ILE A 394 29.52 -10.84 -13.35
CA ILE A 394 29.88 -9.42 -13.21
C ILE A 394 31.27 -9.14 -13.78
N ASN A 395 31.51 -7.90 -14.16
CA ASN A 395 32.83 -7.41 -14.53
C ASN A 395 33.46 -6.71 -13.32
N THR A 396 34.32 -7.41 -12.58
CA THR A 396 34.99 -6.90 -11.38
C THR A 396 36.00 -5.78 -11.67
N ASN A 397 36.41 -5.59 -12.94
CA ASN A 397 37.34 -4.53 -13.33
C ASN A 397 36.67 -3.15 -13.50
N LEU A 398 35.34 -3.07 -13.37
CA LEU A 398 34.63 -1.79 -13.46
C LEU A 398 35.06 -0.84 -12.33
N GLU A 399 35.15 0.46 -12.63
CA GLU A 399 35.55 1.50 -11.68
C GLU A 399 34.73 1.47 -10.38
N MET A 400 33.44 1.14 -10.47
CA MET A 400 32.55 1.05 -9.32
C MET A 400 32.95 0.01 -8.26
N PHE A 401 33.87 -0.90 -8.58
CA PHE A 401 34.38 -1.92 -7.66
C PHE A 401 35.80 -1.65 -7.15
N GLN A 402 36.46 -0.59 -7.60
CA GLN A 402 37.85 -0.31 -7.19
C GLN A 402 37.96 0.18 -5.74
N SER A 403 36.88 0.70 -5.15
CA SER A 403 36.85 1.21 -3.77
C SER A 403 36.24 0.22 -2.76
N VAL A 404 36.08 -1.05 -3.14
CA VAL A 404 35.45 -2.08 -2.31
C VAL A 404 36.27 -2.37 -1.05
N GLN A 405 35.65 -2.29 0.12
CA GLN A 405 36.33 -2.49 1.40
C GLN A 405 36.34 -3.98 1.78
N LYS A 406 37.15 -4.77 1.06
CA LYS A 406 37.29 -6.23 1.20
C LYS A 406 37.20 -6.75 2.64
N ARG A 407 38.03 -6.20 3.55
CA ARG A 407 38.11 -6.65 4.94
C ARG A 407 36.77 -6.48 5.69
N ILE A 408 36.05 -5.40 5.43
CA ILE A 408 34.75 -5.13 6.05
C ILE A 408 33.71 -6.13 5.54
N ILE A 409 33.68 -6.36 4.22
CA ILE A 409 32.75 -7.28 3.60
C ILE A 409 32.98 -8.71 4.08
N VAL A 410 34.21 -9.21 4.06
CA VAL A 410 34.55 -10.56 4.55
C VAL A 410 34.19 -10.72 6.02
N ASN A 411 34.47 -9.72 6.86
CA ASN A 411 34.08 -9.74 8.27
C ASN A 411 32.56 -9.81 8.44
N HIS A 412 31.80 -9.01 7.67
CA HIS A 412 30.35 -9.01 7.72
C HIS A 412 29.78 -10.35 7.28
N ILE A 413 30.22 -10.88 6.12
CA ILE A 413 29.77 -12.20 5.63
C ILE A 413 30.10 -13.28 6.66
N SER A 414 31.27 -13.24 7.30
CA SER A 414 31.65 -14.20 8.34
C SER A 414 30.75 -14.11 9.58
N GLN A 415 30.38 -12.91 10.00
CA GLN A 415 29.43 -12.70 11.10
C GLN A 415 28.04 -13.25 10.75
N THR A 416 27.53 -12.95 9.55
CA THR A 416 26.24 -13.46 9.06
C THR A 416 26.27 -14.98 8.92
N ARG A 417 27.36 -15.56 8.40
CA ARG A 417 27.57 -17.01 8.32
C ARG A 417 27.47 -17.67 9.69
N ASN A 418 28.16 -17.13 10.71
CA ASN A 418 28.10 -17.69 12.06
C ASN A 418 26.68 -17.62 12.64
N TYR A 419 25.92 -16.58 12.30
CA TYR A 419 24.51 -16.51 12.66
C TYR A 419 23.68 -17.55 11.92
N LEU A 420 23.88 -17.75 10.61
CA LEU A 420 23.17 -18.75 9.80
C LEU A 420 23.38 -20.19 10.29
N VAL A 421 24.56 -20.51 10.82
CA VAL A 421 24.85 -21.81 11.46
C VAL A 421 23.91 -22.08 12.63
N VAL A 422 23.54 -21.06 13.40
CA VAL A 422 22.59 -21.19 14.52
C VAL A 422 21.20 -21.60 14.04
N TRP A 423 20.83 -21.24 12.80
CA TRP A 423 19.52 -21.51 12.19
C TRP A 423 19.53 -22.68 11.19
N GLU A 424 20.64 -23.41 11.08
CA GLU A 424 20.80 -24.59 10.20
C GLU A 424 20.51 -24.35 8.70
N LEU A 425 20.69 -23.12 8.22
CA LEU A 425 20.44 -22.73 6.83
C LEU A 425 21.62 -23.09 5.90
N GLN A 426 21.73 -24.37 5.53
CA GLN A 426 22.90 -24.92 4.82
C GLN A 426 23.20 -24.25 3.46
N GLU A 427 22.19 -23.89 2.68
CA GLU A 427 22.40 -23.24 1.38
C GLU A 427 23.04 -21.85 1.53
N ASP A 428 22.54 -21.05 2.46
CA ASP A 428 23.06 -19.70 2.73
C ASP A 428 24.47 -19.74 3.34
N ILE A 429 24.78 -20.74 4.18
CA ILE A 429 26.14 -20.97 4.69
C ILE A 429 27.09 -21.26 3.53
N GLY A 430 26.69 -22.15 2.61
CA GLY A 430 27.48 -22.47 1.42
C GLY A 430 27.69 -21.25 0.51
N ALA A 431 26.66 -20.41 0.34
CA ALA A 431 26.76 -19.17 -0.42
C ALA A 431 27.76 -18.19 0.22
N ALA A 432 27.72 -18.03 1.55
CA ALA A 432 28.65 -17.19 2.29
C ALA A 432 30.11 -17.68 2.12
N ASP A 433 30.37 -18.98 2.25
CA ASP A 433 31.71 -19.56 2.08
C ASP A 433 32.27 -19.32 0.68
N ARG A 434 31.46 -19.57 -0.36
CA ARG A 434 31.87 -19.34 -1.75
C ARG A 434 32.05 -17.86 -2.07
N LEU A 435 31.36 -16.96 -1.39
CA LEU A 435 31.52 -15.52 -1.56
C LEU A 435 32.78 -14.98 -0.88
N ILE A 436 33.10 -15.45 0.33
CA ILE A 436 34.36 -15.09 1.00
C ILE A 436 35.54 -15.41 0.07
N GLN A 437 35.57 -16.63 -0.48
CA GLN A 437 36.61 -17.02 -1.43
C GLN A 437 36.63 -16.15 -2.69
N PHE A 438 35.46 -15.84 -3.25
CA PHE A 438 35.36 -14.99 -4.45
C PHE A 438 35.90 -13.59 -4.20
N ILE A 439 35.49 -12.97 -3.08
CA ILE A 439 35.95 -11.64 -2.68
C ILE A 439 37.46 -11.66 -2.41
N ASP A 440 37.98 -12.73 -1.83
CA ASP A 440 39.41 -12.86 -1.57
C ASP A 440 40.28 -12.87 -2.83
N ILE A 441 39.73 -13.36 -3.95
CA ILE A 441 40.45 -13.47 -5.23
C ILE A 441 40.25 -12.22 -6.11
N ASN A 442 39.04 -11.63 -6.10
CA ASN A 442 38.63 -10.68 -7.13
C ASN A 442 38.53 -9.21 -6.67
N PHE A 443 38.56 -8.95 -5.36
CA PHE A 443 38.66 -7.61 -4.76
C PHE A 443 39.83 -7.57 -3.78
#